data_AF-A0A8T3QRK9-F1
#
_entry.id   AF-A0A8T3QRK9-F1
#
_cell.length_a   1.000
_cell.length_b   1.000
_cell.length_c   1.000
_cell.angle_alpha   90.00
_cell.angle_beta   90.00
_cell.angle_gamma   90.00
#
_symmetry.space_group_name_H-M   'P 1'
#
loop_
_entity.id
_entity.type
_entity.pdbx_description
1 polymer ?
#
loop_
_entity_poly.entity_id
_entity_poly.type
_entity_poly.pdbx_seq_one_letter_code
_entity_poly.pdbx_strand_id
1 'polypeptide(L)'
;MVAGRRPVEEAFVARRPARRLLVVPQRRAALERLVLHATNLRIPIVEVEGGSLTALAGFDGHQGIALVVEPRIFASINDVLARAAERGEPPFILVLDSLEDPHNVGTLLRSAEAAGVHGVLFPTHRQAPLSPSAVKASAGAIEHLLLCPVDDLAGALSDLHAHGLRVAGADGEAPLTARQSDLRGPLAIVVGSEGQGLGPTVRRRCDLFMRIPMRGAVGSLNAAVAGSILLFEALAQRGDEAPVSTPAPAAIEPAPAAADDVPEVEPDPGSVAKPAPDDDLLPEGGPPVPPAGAARKPRAARPPRA
;
A
#
# COMPACT_ATOMS: atom_id res chain seq x y z
N MET A 1 5.23 -19.52 11.53
CA MET A 1 5.42 -20.80 10.81
C MET A 1 4.73 -20.68 9.45
N VAL A 2 5.32 -21.24 8.41
CA VAL A 2 4.79 -21.21 7.03
C VAL A 2 4.49 -22.65 6.63
N ALA A 3 3.25 -22.97 6.27
CA ALA A 3 2.82 -24.35 6.01
C ALA A 3 2.24 -24.51 4.59
N GLY A 4 2.49 -25.67 3.96
CA GLY A 4 2.15 -25.93 2.56
C GLY A 4 3.37 -25.82 1.63
N ARG A 5 3.29 -26.52 0.50
CA ARG A 5 4.41 -26.65 -0.44
C ARG A 5 4.81 -25.32 -1.07
N ARG A 6 3.86 -24.59 -1.66
CA ARG A 6 4.13 -23.29 -2.31
C ARG A 6 4.58 -22.22 -1.30
N PRO A 7 3.90 -22.03 -0.15
CA PRO A 7 4.38 -21.06 0.84
C PRO A 7 5.81 -21.35 1.34
N VAL A 8 6.18 -22.63 1.51
CA VAL A 8 7.56 -23.01 1.88
C VAL A 8 8.55 -22.74 0.74
N GLU A 9 8.18 -23.03 -0.51
CA GLU A 9 8.98 -22.67 -1.69
C GLU A 9 9.26 -21.15 -1.74
N GLU A 10 8.23 -20.33 -1.58
CA GLU A 10 8.36 -18.87 -1.60
C GLU A 10 9.18 -18.34 -0.41
N ALA A 11 9.03 -18.93 0.78
CA ALA A 11 9.86 -18.57 1.93
C ALA A 11 11.35 -18.87 1.70
N PHE A 12 11.68 -19.93 0.95
CA PHE A 12 13.06 -20.20 0.54
C PHE A 12 13.57 -19.20 -0.49
N VAL A 13 12.76 -18.87 -1.51
CA VAL A 13 13.10 -17.86 -2.53
C VAL A 13 13.37 -16.50 -1.88
N ALA A 14 12.51 -16.10 -0.94
CA ALA A 14 12.66 -14.87 -0.16
C ALA A 14 13.74 -14.94 0.93
N ARG A 15 14.48 -16.05 1.03
CA ARG A 15 15.58 -16.27 1.99
C ARG A 15 15.18 -16.01 3.44
N ARG A 16 13.96 -16.41 3.82
CA ARG A 16 13.46 -16.29 5.20
C ARG A 16 14.38 -17.07 6.16
N PRO A 17 14.91 -16.43 7.21
CA PRO A 17 15.68 -17.15 8.22
C PRO A 17 14.82 -18.24 8.85
N ALA A 18 15.27 -19.49 8.74
CA ALA A 18 14.52 -20.66 9.14
C ALA A 18 15.27 -21.47 10.21
N ARG A 19 14.52 -21.90 11.23
CA ARG A 19 15.04 -22.70 12.35
C ARG A 19 15.00 -24.20 12.05
N ARG A 20 13.94 -24.68 11.39
CA ARG A 20 13.75 -26.09 11.03
C ARG A 20 12.67 -26.27 9.98
N LEU A 21 12.82 -27.31 9.16
CA LEU A 21 11.80 -27.83 8.27
C LEU A 21 11.10 -29.02 8.93
N LEU A 22 9.78 -28.97 9.01
CA LEU A 22 8.93 -30.06 9.47
C LEU A 22 8.38 -30.82 8.25
N VAL A 23 8.54 -32.15 8.24
CA VAL A 23 8.10 -32.99 7.11
C VAL A 23 7.36 -34.21 7.65
N VAL A 24 6.24 -34.56 7.01
CA VAL A 24 5.53 -35.81 7.28
C VAL A 24 6.25 -36.95 6.54
N PRO A 25 6.70 -38.02 7.22
CA PRO A 25 7.50 -39.09 6.62
C PRO A 25 6.90 -39.66 5.33
N GLN A 26 5.58 -39.89 5.32
CA GLN A 26 4.84 -40.46 4.19
C GLN A 26 4.83 -39.56 2.94
N ARG A 27 5.13 -38.26 3.09
CA ARG A 27 5.18 -37.27 2.00
C ARG A 27 6.61 -36.91 1.59
N ARG A 28 7.63 -37.42 2.29
CA ARG A 28 9.04 -37.04 2.10
C ARG A 28 9.52 -37.21 0.65
N ALA A 29 9.19 -38.34 0.01
CA ALA A 29 9.55 -38.59 -1.38
C ALA A 29 8.93 -37.54 -2.35
N ALA A 30 7.66 -37.18 -2.14
CA ALA A 30 6.98 -36.17 -2.95
C ALA A 30 7.51 -34.74 -2.74
N LEU A 31 8.28 -34.52 -1.66
CA LEU A 31 8.83 -33.25 -1.23
C LEU A 31 10.37 -33.21 -1.33
N GLU A 32 10.98 -34.19 -1.99
CA GLU A 32 12.44 -34.37 -2.05
C GLU A 32 13.19 -33.09 -2.44
N ARG A 33 12.68 -32.35 -3.44
CA ARG A 33 13.26 -31.07 -3.86
C ARG A 33 13.39 -30.06 -2.72
N LEU A 34 12.37 -29.95 -1.86
CA LEU A 34 12.37 -29.01 -0.74
C LEU A 34 13.23 -29.49 0.43
N VAL A 35 13.23 -30.79 0.67
CA VAL A 35 14.08 -31.45 1.67
C VAL A 35 15.57 -31.25 1.30
N LEU A 36 15.92 -31.46 0.03
CA LEU A 36 17.28 -31.24 -0.47
C LEU A 36 17.67 -29.75 -0.37
N HIS A 37 16.77 -28.84 -0.73
CA HIS A 37 17.02 -27.41 -0.61
C HIS A 37 17.28 -26.99 0.85
N ALA A 38 16.46 -27.45 1.80
CA ALA A 38 16.68 -27.22 3.23
C ALA A 38 18.02 -27.79 3.71
N THR A 39 18.41 -28.97 3.21
CA THR A 39 19.70 -29.61 3.51
C THR A 39 20.87 -28.75 3.03
N ASN A 40 20.80 -28.21 1.80
CA ASN A 40 21.82 -27.33 1.25
C ASN A 40 21.95 -26.02 2.05
N LEU A 41 20.84 -25.52 2.58
CA LEU A 41 20.80 -24.35 3.47
C LEU A 41 21.17 -24.68 4.93
N ARG A 42 21.50 -25.94 5.23
CA ARG A 42 21.80 -26.45 6.59
C ARG A 42 20.66 -26.20 7.58
N ILE A 43 19.42 -26.21 7.11
CA ILE A 43 18.22 -26.12 7.93
C ILE A 43 17.90 -27.52 8.47
N PRO A 44 17.82 -27.73 9.80
CA PRO A 44 17.47 -29.01 10.39
C PRO A 44 16.11 -29.52 9.89
N ILE A 45 16.05 -30.80 9.52
CA ILE A 45 14.81 -31.45 9.08
C ILE A 45 14.31 -32.33 10.22
N VAL A 46 13.06 -32.11 10.63
CA VAL A 46 12.40 -32.84 11.72
C VAL A 46 11.18 -33.54 11.14
N GLU A 47 11.12 -34.85 11.31
CA GLU A 47 9.96 -35.63 10.93
C GLU A 47 8.87 -35.52 11.99
N VAL A 48 7.63 -35.29 11.56
CA VAL A 48 6.46 -35.11 12.44
C VAL A 48 5.26 -35.85 11.90
N GLU A 49 4.35 -36.27 12.79
CA GLU A 49 3.07 -36.85 12.40
C GLU A 49 2.16 -35.79 11.77
N GLY A 50 1.27 -36.23 10.86
CA GLY A 50 0.33 -35.33 10.18
C GLY A 50 -0.55 -34.54 11.15
N GLY A 51 -1.14 -35.21 12.16
CA GLY A 51 -1.98 -34.56 13.16
C GLY A 51 -1.23 -33.50 13.99
N SER A 52 0.03 -33.75 14.34
CA SER A 52 0.87 -32.75 15.03
C SER A 52 1.14 -31.55 14.14
N LEU A 53 1.36 -31.76 12.84
CA LEU A 53 1.58 -30.67 11.88
C LEU A 53 0.31 -29.84 11.69
N THR A 54 -0.86 -30.46 11.61
CA THR A 54 -2.17 -29.78 11.58
C THR A 54 -2.37 -28.94 12.84
N ALA A 55 -2.10 -29.49 14.02
CA ALA A 55 -2.23 -28.79 15.30
C ALA A 55 -1.29 -27.56 15.38
N LEU A 56 -0.04 -27.71 14.92
CA LEU A 56 0.90 -26.59 14.86
C LEU A 56 0.49 -25.53 13.83
N ALA A 57 -0.01 -25.95 12.66
CA ALA A 57 -0.37 -25.05 11.57
C ALA A 57 -1.69 -24.31 11.83
N GLY A 58 -2.58 -24.89 12.62
CA GLY A 58 -3.94 -24.39 12.86
C GLY A 58 -4.90 -24.65 11.69
N PHE A 59 -4.50 -25.45 10.69
CA PHE A 59 -5.33 -25.83 9.54
C PHE A 59 -4.78 -27.10 8.83
N ASP A 60 -5.64 -27.79 8.09
CA ASP A 60 -5.35 -29.11 7.48
C ASP A 60 -4.68 -29.04 6.07
N GLY A 61 -4.41 -27.83 5.59
CA GLY A 61 -3.89 -27.58 4.24
C GLY A 61 -2.36 -27.56 4.12
N HIS A 62 -1.64 -28.16 5.07
CA HIS A 62 -0.17 -28.05 5.17
C HIS A 62 0.59 -28.95 4.17
N GLN A 63 -0.09 -29.84 3.45
CA GLN A 63 0.51 -30.70 2.39
C GLN A 63 1.72 -31.53 2.87
N GLY A 64 1.77 -31.87 4.15
CA GLY A 64 2.86 -32.63 4.78
C GLY A 64 4.17 -31.86 5.00
N ILE A 65 4.18 -30.53 4.89
CA ILE A 65 5.39 -29.72 5.06
C ILE A 65 5.10 -28.39 5.77
N ALA A 66 6.01 -27.97 6.66
CA ALA A 66 6.04 -26.61 7.17
C ALA A 66 7.46 -26.14 7.48
N LEU A 67 7.70 -24.84 7.35
CA LEU A 67 8.93 -24.18 7.70
C LEU A 67 8.72 -23.34 8.96
N VAL A 68 9.52 -23.62 9.99
CA VAL A 68 9.58 -22.79 11.20
C VAL A 68 10.58 -21.67 10.93
N VAL A 69 10.05 -20.46 10.70
CA VAL A 69 10.83 -19.26 10.37
C VAL A 69 10.93 -18.31 11.56
N GLU A 70 11.94 -17.46 11.54
CA GLU A 70 12.03 -16.29 12.42
C GLU A 70 10.84 -15.34 12.21
N PRO A 71 10.52 -14.47 13.20
CA PRO A 71 9.51 -13.43 13.07
C PRO A 71 9.72 -12.57 11.83
N ARG A 72 8.62 -12.08 11.24
CA ARG A 72 8.69 -11.17 10.08
C ARG A 72 9.26 -9.83 10.53
N ILE A 73 10.19 -9.31 9.74
CA ILE A 73 10.67 -7.94 9.83
C ILE A 73 9.70 -7.08 9.03
N PHE A 74 9.20 -6.03 9.67
CA PHE A 74 8.34 -5.04 9.04
C PHE A 74 9.18 -3.87 8.54
N ALA A 75 8.70 -3.26 7.46
CA ALA A 75 9.33 -2.14 6.81
C ALA A 75 8.70 -0.81 7.27
N SER A 76 9.43 0.27 7.05
CA SER A 76 8.95 1.64 7.18
C SER A 76 8.52 2.21 5.82
N ILE A 77 7.80 3.33 5.83
CA ILE A 77 7.46 4.08 4.61
C ILE A 77 8.74 4.44 3.83
N ASN A 78 9.80 4.84 4.53
CA ASN A 78 11.08 5.19 3.90
C ASN A 78 11.71 4.01 3.16
N ASP A 79 11.59 2.79 3.68
CA ASP A 79 12.09 1.58 2.99
C ASP A 79 11.32 1.33 1.67
N VAL A 80 10.01 1.62 1.66
CA VAL A 80 9.17 1.50 0.45
C VAL A 80 9.58 2.51 -0.61
N LEU A 81 9.80 3.76 -0.19
CA LEU A 81 10.26 4.83 -1.08
C LEU A 81 11.67 4.56 -1.61
N ALA A 82 12.58 4.06 -0.76
CA ALA A 82 13.92 3.65 -1.17
C ALA A 82 13.86 2.53 -2.21
N ARG A 83 13.02 1.51 -2.01
CA ARG A 83 12.83 0.42 -2.97
C ARG A 83 12.33 0.92 -4.33
N ALA A 84 11.41 1.89 -4.35
CA ALA A 84 10.94 2.49 -5.59
C ALA A 84 12.07 3.26 -6.31
N ALA A 85 12.84 4.05 -5.56
CA ALA A 85 13.98 4.79 -6.08
C ALA A 85 15.08 3.87 -6.64
N GLU A 86 15.41 2.77 -5.94
CA GLU A 86 16.37 1.74 -6.40
C GLU A 86 15.96 1.10 -7.72
N ARG A 87 14.65 0.99 -7.96
CA ARG A 87 14.07 0.44 -9.21
C ARG A 87 13.91 1.48 -10.30
N GLY A 88 14.10 2.76 -10.01
CA GLY A 88 13.81 3.86 -10.94
C GLY A 88 12.32 3.96 -11.29
N GLU A 89 11.44 3.49 -10.41
CA GLU A 89 10.00 3.45 -10.61
C GLU A 89 9.30 4.50 -9.73
N PRO A 90 8.21 5.13 -10.19
CA PRO A 90 7.41 5.98 -9.32
C PRO A 90 6.78 5.14 -8.20
N PRO A 91 6.85 5.58 -6.92
CA PRO A 91 6.30 4.82 -5.80
C PRO A 91 4.86 4.38 -6.02
N PHE A 92 4.60 3.10 -5.79
CA PHE A 92 3.27 2.51 -5.89
C PHE A 92 2.96 1.72 -4.63
N ILE A 93 1.96 2.17 -3.88
CA ILE A 93 1.66 1.68 -2.53
C ILE A 93 0.21 1.23 -2.45
N LEU A 94 -0.02 0.09 -1.80
CA LEU A 94 -1.35 -0.33 -1.37
C LEU A 94 -1.55 0.06 0.10
N VAL A 95 -2.69 0.63 0.42
CA VAL A 95 -3.07 0.97 1.80
C VAL A 95 -4.34 0.21 2.15
N LEU A 96 -4.29 -0.58 3.21
CA LEU A 96 -5.43 -1.31 3.74
C LEU A 96 -6.03 -0.50 4.89
N ASP A 97 -7.30 -0.13 4.77
CA ASP A 97 -8.04 0.52 5.84
C ASP A 97 -9.03 -0.46 6.45
N SER A 98 -8.58 -1.09 7.54
CA SER A 98 -9.42 -1.87 8.45
C SER A 98 -10.10 -3.09 7.79
N LEU A 99 -9.38 -3.87 6.98
CA LEU A 99 -9.95 -5.12 6.44
C LEU A 99 -10.05 -6.18 7.55
N GLU A 100 -11.23 -6.74 7.73
CA GLU A 100 -11.53 -7.65 8.85
C GLU A 100 -11.26 -9.13 8.54
N ASP A 101 -11.29 -9.53 7.27
CA ASP A 101 -11.06 -10.92 6.85
C ASP A 101 -9.58 -11.15 6.43
N PRO A 102 -8.84 -12.04 7.12
CA PRO A 102 -7.48 -12.43 6.73
C PRO A 102 -7.37 -12.98 5.30
N HIS A 103 -8.41 -13.63 4.76
CA HIS A 103 -8.40 -14.14 3.40
C HIS A 103 -8.38 -13.01 2.37
N ASN A 104 -9.16 -11.95 2.60
CA ASN A 104 -9.15 -10.75 1.78
C ASN A 104 -7.80 -10.05 1.80
N VAL A 105 -7.17 -9.92 2.99
CA VAL A 105 -5.82 -9.38 3.10
C VAL A 105 -4.83 -10.20 2.27
N GLY A 106 -4.82 -11.53 2.46
CA GLY A 106 -3.91 -12.39 1.70
C GLY A 106 -4.12 -12.29 0.18
N THR A 107 -5.38 -12.26 -0.27
CA THR A 107 -5.73 -12.11 -1.69
C THR A 107 -5.23 -10.77 -2.26
N LEU A 108 -5.41 -9.67 -1.53
CA LEU A 108 -4.90 -8.36 -1.96
C LEU A 108 -3.38 -8.30 -1.96
N LEU A 109 -2.71 -8.86 -0.97
CA LEU A 109 -1.24 -8.94 -0.97
C LEU A 109 -0.74 -9.67 -2.22
N ARG A 110 -1.43 -10.74 -2.62
CA ARG A 110 -1.09 -11.45 -3.86
C ARG A 110 -1.26 -10.58 -5.10
N SER A 111 -2.38 -9.88 -5.21
CA SER A 111 -2.63 -8.97 -6.33
C SER A 111 -1.67 -7.79 -6.33
N ALA A 112 -1.32 -7.26 -5.16
CA ALA A 112 -0.39 -6.14 -5.00
C ALA A 112 1.02 -6.52 -5.47
N GLU A 113 1.52 -7.69 -5.07
CA GLU A 113 2.82 -8.19 -5.53
C GLU A 113 2.82 -8.38 -7.05
N ALA A 114 1.79 -9.03 -7.59
CA ALA A 114 1.65 -9.23 -9.03
C ALA A 114 1.50 -7.91 -9.82
N ALA A 115 0.93 -6.87 -9.19
CA ALA A 115 0.76 -5.55 -9.80
C ALA A 115 2.00 -4.65 -9.66
N GLY A 116 3.08 -5.13 -9.05
CA GLY A 116 4.31 -4.33 -8.87
C GLY A 116 4.24 -3.30 -7.74
N VAL A 117 3.35 -3.50 -6.75
CA VAL A 117 3.31 -2.64 -5.56
C VAL A 117 4.61 -2.76 -4.78
N HIS A 118 5.17 -1.61 -4.38
CA HIS A 118 6.43 -1.51 -3.67
C HIS A 118 6.29 -1.85 -2.17
N GLY A 119 5.15 -1.48 -1.59
CA GLY A 119 4.86 -1.74 -0.18
C GLY A 119 3.38 -1.64 0.15
N VAL A 120 3.01 -2.26 1.26
CA VAL A 120 1.64 -2.31 1.76
C VAL A 120 1.58 -1.73 3.16
N LEU A 121 0.82 -0.66 3.32
CA LEU A 121 0.55 -0.01 4.61
C LEU A 121 -0.76 -0.54 5.19
N PHE A 122 -0.80 -0.77 6.49
CA PHE A 122 -2.00 -1.21 7.19
C PHE A 122 -1.93 -0.82 8.67
N PRO A 123 -3.06 -0.58 9.34
CA PRO A 123 -3.05 -0.19 10.74
C PRO A 123 -2.68 -1.38 11.65
N THR A 124 -2.02 -1.10 12.78
CA THR A 124 -1.71 -2.09 13.83
C THR A 124 -2.96 -2.53 14.60
N HIS A 125 -4.07 -1.79 14.45
CA HIS A 125 -5.34 -2.02 15.11
C HIS A 125 -6.47 -2.11 14.09
N ARG A 126 -7.57 -2.80 14.46
CA ARG A 126 -8.79 -2.93 13.63
C ARG A 126 -8.52 -3.49 12.22
N GLN A 127 -7.46 -4.28 12.10
CA GLN A 127 -7.02 -4.93 10.87
C GLN A 127 -6.91 -6.43 11.13
N ALA A 128 -7.32 -7.23 10.15
CA ALA A 128 -7.14 -8.66 10.17
C ALA A 128 -5.65 -8.99 10.37
N PRO A 129 -5.32 -9.90 11.30
CA PRO A 129 -3.93 -10.29 11.49
C PRO A 129 -3.41 -10.99 10.22
N LEU A 130 -2.10 -10.88 10.00
CA LEU A 130 -1.35 -11.67 9.01
C LEU A 130 -1.22 -13.14 9.48
N SER A 131 -2.37 -13.78 9.68
CA SER A 131 -2.53 -15.13 10.19
C SER A 131 -2.07 -16.18 9.17
N PRO A 132 -1.93 -17.46 9.56
CA PRO A 132 -1.65 -18.54 8.61
C PRO A 132 -2.64 -18.59 7.43
N SER A 133 -3.89 -18.19 7.64
CA SER A 133 -4.89 -18.09 6.57
C SER A 133 -4.53 -17.01 5.54
N ALA A 134 -4.14 -15.81 6.00
CA ALA A 134 -3.68 -14.72 5.12
C ALA A 134 -2.41 -15.11 4.36
N VAL A 135 -1.44 -15.74 5.05
CA VAL A 135 -0.21 -16.23 4.43
C VAL A 135 -0.53 -17.24 3.33
N LYS A 136 -1.44 -18.18 3.59
CA LYS A 136 -1.87 -19.17 2.58
C LYS A 136 -2.57 -18.51 1.39
N ALA A 137 -3.51 -17.60 1.64
CA ALA A 137 -4.24 -16.88 0.60
C ALA A 137 -3.32 -16.02 -0.27
N SER A 138 -2.25 -15.47 0.30
CA SER A 138 -1.23 -14.70 -0.45
C SER A 138 -0.40 -15.55 -1.42
N ALA A 139 -0.44 -16.88 -1.29
CA ALA A 139 0.38 -17.81 -2.07
C ALA A 139 1.89 -17.49 -2.04
N GLY A 140 2.37 -16.85 -0.97
CA GLY A 140 3.78 -16.48 -0.75
C GLY A 140 4.17 -15.08 -1.22
N ALA A 141 3.27 -14.34 -1.87
CA ALA A 141 3.47 -12.92 -2.22
C ALA A 141 3.85 -12.04 -1.02
N ILE A 142 3.35 -12.40 0.17
CA ILE A 142 3.68 -11.73 1.43
C ILE A 142 5.18 -11.72 1.76
N GLU A 143 5.97 -12.63 1.16
CA GLU A 143 7.42 -12.69 1.36
C GLU A 143 8.22 -11.72 0.47
N HIS A 144 7.60 -11.17 -0.57
CA HIS A 144 8.27 -10.28 -1.55
C HIS A 144 7.87 -8.81 -1.42
N LEU A 145 6.82 -8.54 -0.64
CA LEU A 145 6.30 -7.20 -0.34
C LEU A 145 6.89 -6.62 0.94
N LEU A 146 7.15 -5.31 0.92
CA LEU A 146 7.44 -4.54 2.13
C LEU A 146 6.14 -4.26 2.88
N LEU A 147 6.00 -4.83 4.07
CA LEU A 147 4.80 -4.67 4.90
C LEU A 147 5.06 -3.62 5.98
N CYS A 148 4.23 -2.59 6.01
CA CYS A 148 4.39 -1.41 6.87
C CYS A 148 3.18 -1.26 7.82
N PRO A 149 3.25 -1.85 9.02
CA PRO A 149 2.26 -1.61 10.07
C PRO A 149 2.41 -0.18 10.58
N VAL A 150 1.31 0.56 10.71
CA VAL A 150 1.28 1.94 11.21
C VAL A 150 0.26 2.09 12.34
N ASP A 151 0.56 2.92 13.35
CA ASP A 151 -0.37 3.17 14.45
C ASP A 151 -1.42 4.23 14.09
N ASP A 152 -1.03 5.25 13.31
CA ASP A 152 -1.93 6.27 12.76
C ASP A 152 -1.89 6.22 11.23
N LEU A 153 -2.93 5.62 10.65
CA LEU A 153 -3.06 5.52 9.20
C LEU A 153 -3.26 6.89 8.53
N ALA A 154 -3.97 7.82 9.16
CA ALA A 154 -4.20 9.14 8.59
C ALA A 154 -2.92 10.00 8.64
N GLY A 155 -2.15 9.89 9.71
CA GLY A 155 -0.79 10.43 9.80
C GLY A 155 0.10 9.87 8.69
N ALA A 156 0.15 8.55 8.54
CA ALA A 156 0.93 7.89 7.48
C ALA A 156 0.55 8.38 6.06
N LEU A 157 -0.75 8.59 5.78
CA LEU A 157 -1.17 9.17 4.49
C LEU A 157 -0.66 10.60 4.30
N SER A 158 -0.62 11.40 5.38
CA SER A 158 0.01 12.73 5.37
C SER A 158 1.49 12.66 4.99
N ASP A 159 2.19 11.66 5.52
CA ASP A 159 3.60 11.46 5.21
C ASP A 159 3.78 11.08 3.75
N LEU A 160 2.89 10.25 3.19
CA LEU A 160 2.90 9.94 1.75
C LEU A 160 2.71 11.20 0.89
N HIS A 161 1.78 12.09 1.26
CA HIS A 161 1.60 13.38 0.59
C HIS A 161 2.86 14.24 0.65
N ALA A 162 3.53 14.30 1.81
CA ALA A 162 4.77 15.06 1.97
C ALA A 162 5.91 14.53 1.07
N HIS A 163 5.85 13.25 0.69
CA HIS A 163 6.77 12.63 -0.27
C HIS A 163 6.27 12.69 -1.72
N GLY A 164 5.19 13.43 -2.00
CA GLY A 164 4.67 13.67 -3.34
C GLY A 164 3.80 12.54 -3.91
N LEU A 165 3.33 11.61 -3.07
CA LEU A 165 2.38 10.58 -3.51
C LEU A 165 0.96 11.14 -3.49
N ARG A 166 0.20 10.79 -4.53
CA ARG A 166 -1.25 10.97 -4.54
C ARG A 166 -1.93 9.80 -3.85
N VAL A 167 -3.01 10.06 -3.13
CA VAL A 167 -3.80 9.07 -2.41
C VAL A 167 -5.17 8.92 -3.09
N ALA A 168 -5.42 7.75 -3.68
CA ALA A 168 -6.67 7.43 -4.35
C ALA A 168 -7.49 6.41 -3.53
N GLY A 169 -8.69 6.81 -3.10
CA GLY A 169 -9.59 5.97 -2.33
C GLY A 169 -10.51 5.15 -3.22
N ALA A 170 -10.65 3.85 -2.93
CA ALA A 170 -11.69 3.01 -3.52
C ALA A 170 -13.05 3.34 -2.91
N ASP A 171 -14.00 3.79 -3.74
CA ASP A 171 -15.37 4.11 -3.33
C ASP A 171 -16.35 3.78 -4.46
N GLY A 172 -17.38 2.98 -4.16
CA GLY A 172 -18.40 2.57 -5.13
C GLY A 172 -19.23 3.75 -5.66
N GLU A 173 -19.39 4.80 -4.85
CA GLU A 173 -20.18 5.99 -5.18
C GLU A 173 -19.35 7.11 -5.80
N ALA A 174 -18.06 6.86 -6.08
CA ALA A 174 -17.20 7.87 -6.69
C ALA A 174 -17.73 8.32 -8.06
N PRO A 175 -17.68 9.63 -8.38
CA PRO A 175 -18.16 10.12 -9.68
C PRO A 175 -17.32 9.60 -10.85
N LEU A 176 -16.00 9.47 -10.64
CA LEU A 176 -15.05 9.00 -11.63
C LEU A 176 -14.80 7.51 -11.51
N THR A 177 -14.73 6.83 -12.65
CA THR A 177 -14.22 5.46 -12.71
C THR A 177 -12.69 5.45 -12.60
N ALA A 178 -12.12 4.29 -12.23
CA ALA A 178 -10.68 4.09 -12.21
C ALA A 178 -10.00 4.44 -13.55
N ARG A 179 -10.68 4.17 -14.69
CA ARG A 179 -10.16 4.48 -16.04
C ARG A 179 -10.17 5.97 -16.37
N GLN A 180 -11.07 6.73 -15.75
CA GLN A 180 -11.16 8.19 -15.93
C GLN A 180 -10.25 8.95 -14.96
N SER A 181 -9.77 8.25 -13.93
CA SER A 181 -8.84 8.78 -12.94
C SER A 181 -7.42 8.60 -13.44
N ASP A 182 -6.56 9.59 -13.21
CA ASP A 182 -5.14 9.48 -13.54
C ASP A 182 -4.41 8.68 -12.44
N LEU A 183 -4.02 7.43 -12.73
CA LEU A 183 -3.37 6.52 -11.77
C LEU A 183 -1.87 6.31 -12.03
N ARG A 184 -1.28 7.20 -12.84
CA ARG A 184 0.14 7.22 -13.19
C ARG A 184 0.98 7.94 -12.12
N GLY A 185 2.30 7.83 -12.21
CA GLY A 185 3.23 8.50 -11.29
C GLY A 185 3.16 7.96 -9.84
N PRO A 186 3.62 8.74 -8.84
CA PRO A 186 3.61 8.31 -7.44
C PRO A 186 2.18 8.20 -6.87
N LEU A 187 1.77 7.00 -6.43
CA LEU A 187 0.38 6.71 -6.02
C LEU A 187 0.31 5.77 -4.82
N ALA A 188 -0.64 6.06 -3.95
CA ALA A 188 -1.16 5.16 -2.93
C ALA A 188 -2.64 4.85 -3.21
N ILE A 189 -3.00 3.58 -3.33
CA ILE A 189 -4.41 3.16 -3.47
C ILE A 189 -4.91 2.67 -2.11
N VAL A 190 -6.02 3.23 -1.65
CA VAL A 190 -6.62 2.88 -0.36
C VAL A 190 -7.85 2.00 -0.56
N VAL A 191 -7.86 0.83 0.08
CA VAL A 191 -8.97 -0.13 0.07
C VAL A 191 -9.55 -0.24 1.47
N GLY A 192 -10.83 0.11 1.61
CA GLY A 192 -11.56 0.09 2.87
C GLY A 192 -12.28 -1.23 3.16
N SER A 193 -12.90 -1.30 4.34
CA SER A 193 -13.57 -2.49 4.85
C SER A 193 -14.83 -2.87 4.07
N GLU A 194 -15.19 -4.15 4.12
CA GLU A 194 -16.39 -4.70 3.49
C GLU A 194 -17.64 -4.26 4.26
N GLY A 195 -18.14 -3.07 3.96
CA GLY A 195 -19.38 -2.54 4.50
C GLY A 195 -19.28 -1.07 4.88
N GLN A 196 -18.28 -0.70 5.69
CA GLN A 196 -18.08 0.70 6.07
C GLN A 196 -17.26 1.47 5.03
N GLY A 197 -16.54 0.75 4.15
CA GLY A 197 -15.65 1.38 3.19
C GLY A 197 -14.48 2.06 3.89
N LEU A 198 -14.12 3.25 3.41
CA LEU A 198 -13.03 4.04 3.97
C LEU A 198 -13.45 4.75 5.27
N GLY A 199 -12.62 4.65 6.29
CA GLY A 199 -12.78 5.37 7.54
C GLY A 199 -12.82 6.89 7.31
N PRO A 200 -13.60 7.66 8.09
CA PRO A 200 -13.79 9.10 7.84
C PRO A 200 -12.50 9.92 7.82
N THR A 201 -11.52 9.56 8.67
CA THR A 201 -10.21 10.23 8.72
C THR A 201 -9.35 9.94 7.50
N VAL A 202 -9.33 8.67 7.07
CA VAL A 202 -8.64 8.19 5.87
C VAL A 202 -9.26 8.80 4.61
N ARG A 203 -10.60 8.83 4.53
CA ARG A 203 -11.35 9.45 3.44
C ARG A 203 -10.95 10.93 3.26
N ARG A 204 -10.82 11.70 4.34
CA ARG A 204 -10.39 13.11 4.28
C ARG A 204 -8.96 13.31 3.78
N ARG A 205 -8.13 12.25 3.75
CA ARG A 205 -6.76 12.28 3.20
C ARG A 205 -6.67 11.67 1.81
N CYS A 206 -7.78 11.31 1.18
CA CYS A 206 -7.76 10.92 -0.23
C CYS A 206 -7.86 12.16 -1.11
N ASP A 207 -7.00 12.24 -2.13
CA ASP A 207 -7.02 13.32 -3.12
C ASP A 207 -8.11 13.11 -4.18
N LEU A 208 -8.43 11.84 -4.45
CA LEU A 208 -9.53 11.45 -5.32
C LEU A 208 -10.18 10.16 -4.85
N PHE A 209 -11.39 9.94 -5.36
CA PHE A 209 -12.11 8.68 -5.22
C PHE A 209 -12.36 8.08 -6.59
N MET A 210 -12.27 6.76 -6.67
CA MET A 210 -12.49 6.02 -7.90
C MET A 210 -13.38 4.81 -7.66
N ARG A 211 -14.29 4.58 -8.61
CA ARG A 211 -15.17 3.40 -8.63
C ARG A 211 -14.80 2.43 -9.73
N ILE A 212 -15.21 1.19 -9.53
CA ILE A 212 -15.29 0.18 -10.59
C ILE A 212 -16.70 0.26 -11.18
N PRO A 213 -16.86 0.48 -12.50
CA PRO A 213 -18.18 0.51 -13.12
C PRO A 213 -18.85 -0.86 -13.01
N MET A 214 -20.07 -0.87 -12.46
CA MET A 214 -20.87 -2.08 -12.26
C MET A 214 -22.16 -2.01 -13.08
N ARG A 215 -22.55 -3.14 -13.69
CA ARG A 215 -23.78 -3.26 -14.52
C ARG A 215 -24.85 -4.15 -13.88
N GLY A 216 -24.50 -4.86 -12.81
CA GLY A 216 -25.41 -5.79 -12.13
C GLY A 216 -26.27 -5.11 -11.07
N ALA A 217 -27.12 -5.89 -10.41
CA ALA A 217 -28.02 -5.43 -9.35
C ALA A 217 -27.37 -5.40 -7.96
N VAL A 218 -26.17 -5.97 -7.80
CA VAL A 218 -25.44 -5.93 -6.52
C VAL A 218 -24.79 -4.55 -6.34
N GLY A 219 -24.71 -4.08 -5.09
CA GLY A 219 -24.23 -2.73 -4.77
C GLY A 219 -22.71 -2.59 -4.69
N SER A 220 -21.97 -3.69 -4.52
CA SER A 220 -20.51 -3.65 -4.42
C SER A 220 -19.87 -5.00 -4.76
N LEU A 221 -18.56 -4.97 -4.98
CA LEU A 221 -17.70 -6.15 -5.04
C LEU A 221 -17.05 -6.39 -3.67
N ASN A 222 -16.62 -7.63 -3.42
CA ASN A 222 -15.71 -7.96 -2.32
C ASN A 222 -14.47 -7.02 -2.35
N ALA A 223 -14.02 -6.56 -1.18
CA ALA A 223 -12.98 -5.53 -1.09
C ALA A 223 -11.67 -5.99 -1.71
N ALA A 224 -11.32 -7.28 -1.57
CA ALA A 224 -10.11 -7.81 -2.18
C ALA A 224 -10.20 -7.88 -3.70
N VAL A 225 -11.36 -8.26 -4.24
CA VAL A 225 -11.60 -8.25 -5.69
C VAL A 225 -11.57 -6.82 -6.23
N ALA A 226 -12.26 -5.89 -5.56
CA ALA A 226 -12.28 -4.49 -5.96
C ALA A 226 -10.87 -3.87 -5.96
N GLY A 227 -10.13 -4.01 -4.86
CA GLY A 227 -8.76 -3.53 -4.77
C GLY A 227 -7.85 -4.16 -5.83
N SER A 228 -8.01 -5.46 -6.12
CA SER A 228 -7.25 -6.12 -7.19
C SER A 228 -7.52 -5.51 -8.56
N ILE A 229 -8.78 -5.24 -8.92
CA ILE A 229 -9.13 -4.61 -10.20
C ILE A 229 -8.50 -3.21 -10.28
N LEU A 230 -8.57 -2.42 -9.21
CA LEU A 230 -7.99 -1.08 -9.17
C LEU A 230 -6.45 -1.09 -9.30
N LEU A 231 -5.78 -2.04 -8.65
CA LEU A 231 -4.33 -2.22 -8.77
C LEU A 231 -3.91 -2.54 -10.19
N PHE A 232 -4.63 -3.43 -10.88
CA PHE A 232 -4.32 -3.80 -12.27
C PHE A 232 -4.69 -2.71 -13.27
N GLU A 233 -5.72 -1.89 -13.01
CA GLU A 233 -5.99 -0.71 -13.82
C GLU A 233 -4.86 0.32 -13.68
N ALA A 234 -4.36 0.55 -12.46
CA ALA A 234 -3.20 1.42 -12.24
C ALA A 234 -1.94 0.88 -12.92
N LEU A 235 -1.68 -0.44 -12.85
CA LEU A 235 -0.59 -1.07 -13.59
C LEU A 235 -0.72 -0.85 -15.11
N ALA A 236 -1.92 -1.03 -15.67
CA ALA A 236 -2.16 -0.82 -17.09
C ALA A 236 -1.83 0.62 -17.52
N GLN A 237 -2.30 1.62 -16.76
CA GLN A 237 -2.01 3.03 -17.05
C GLN A 237 -0.52 3.38 -16.89
N ARG A 238 0.19 2.73 -15.97
CA ARG A 238 1.64 2.91 -15.75
C ARG A 238 2.50 2.26 -16.83
N GLY A 239 2.02 1.16 -17.42
CA GLY A 239 2.72 0.44 -18.49
C GLY A 239 2.67 1.13 -19.85
N ASP A 240 1.73 2.07 -20.04
CA ASP A 240 1.56 2.83 -21.28
C ASP A 240 2.45 4.10 -21.37
N GLU A 241 3.31 4.37 -20.38
CA GLU A 241 4.26 5.50 -20.41
C GLU A 241 5.71 5.05 -20.71
N ALA A 242 6.16 5.35 -21.93
CA ALA A 242 7.51 5.86 -22.12
C ALA A 242 7.67 7.17 -21.31
N PRO A 243 8.86 7.52 -20.80
CA PRO A 243 9.02 8.60 -19.83
C PRO A 243 8.68 9.96 -20.47
N VAL A 244 7.52 10.51 -20.11
CA VAL A 244 7.19 11.91 -20.41
C VAL A 244 7.31 12.70 -19.12
N SER A 245 8.45 13.37 -18.96
CA SER A 245 8.56 14.51 -18.05
C SER A 245 7.55 15.57 -18.46
N THR A 246 6.66 16.00 -17.58
CA THR A 246 6.01 17.31 -17.69
C THR A 246 5.87 17.93 -16.30
N PRO A 247 6.10 19.26 -16.15
CA PRO A 247 6.40 19.91 -14.88
C PRO A 247 5.16 20.17 -14.04
N ALA A 248 5.41 20.54 -12.78
CA ALA A 248 4.41 21.05 -11.84
C ALA A 248 3.57 22.18 -12.45
N PRO A 249 2.27 22.28 -12.11
CA PRO A 249 1.42 23.34 -12.60
C PRO A 249 1.95 24.70 -12.14
N ALA A 250 2.23 25.58 -13.10
CA ALA A 250 2.59 26.97 -12.85
C ALA A 250 1.44 27.67 -12.10
N ALA A 251 1.81 28.41 -11.06
CA ALA A 251 0.91 29.29 -10.34
C ALA A 251 0.31 30.32 -11.32
N ILE A 252 -1.01 30.49 -11.26
CA ILE A 252 -1.71 31.56 -11.95
C ILE A 252 -1.56 32.80 -11.06
N GLU A 253 -0.74 33.75 -11.47
CA GLU A 253 -0.74 35.10 -10.89
C GLU A 253 -2.01 35.86 -11.33
N PRO A 254 -2.63 36.66 -10.45
CA PRO A 254 -3.78 37.49 -10.81
C PRO A 254 -3.34 38.73 -11.60
N ALA A 255 -4.21 39.20 -12.50
CA ALA A 255 -3.94 40.35 -13.38
C ALA A 255 -4.29 41.71 -12.73
N PRO A 256 -3.55 42.81 -13.02
CA PRO A 256 -3.79 44.14 -12.47
C PRO A 256 -4.71 45.03 -13.33
N ALA A 257 -5.01 46.24 -12.86
CA ALA A 257 -6.07 47.13 -13.28
C ALA A 257 -5.89 48.15 -14.34
N ALA A 258 -7.04 48.41 -14.95
CA ALA A 258 -7.36 49.56 -15.76
C ALA A 258 -7.75 50.77 -14.87
N ALA A 259 -7.11 51.90 -15.16
CA ALA A 259 -7.61 53.25 -14.88
C ALA A 259 -7.99 53.93 -16.21
N ASP A 260 -9.10 54.67 -16.22
CA ASP A 260 -9.68 55.40 -17.35
C ASP A 260 -9.09 56.82 -17.51
N ASP A 261 -8.79 57.22 -18.75
CA ASP A 261 -8.92 58.61 -19.25
C ASP A 261 -8.82 58.62 -20.81
N VAL A 262 -9.83 59.16 -21.50
CA VAL A 262 -9.88 59.38 -22.98
C VAL A 262 -10.56 60.73 -23.26
N PRO A 263 -10.07 61.55 -24.23
CA PRO A 263 -10.93 62.48 -24.94
C PRO A 263 -11.26 62.00 -26.36
N GLU A 264 -12.49 62.32 -26.77
CA GLU A 264 -13.26 61.92 -27.97
C GLU A 264 -12.71 62.39 -29.32
N VAL A 265 -12.84 61.53 -30.36
CA VAL A 265 -13.30 61.86 -31.73
C VAL A 265 -14.00 60.61 -32.36
N GLU A 266 -15.17 60.83 -33.00
CA GLU A 266 -16.20 59.91 -33.57
C GLU A 266 -15.80 59.01 -34.79
N PRO A 267 -16.69 58.21 -35.44
CA PRO A 267 -17.32 56.96 -34.97
C PRO A 267 -17.25 55.74 -35.95
N ASP A 268 -17.40 54.52 -35.38
CA ASP A 268 -18.10 53.28 -35.86
C ASP A 268 -17.53 52.40 -37.02
N PRO A 269 -17.82 51.06 -37.13
CA PRO A 269 -18.41 50.11 -36.16
C PRO A 269 -17.62 48.80 -35.95
N GLY A 270 -17.75 48.21 -34.75
CA GLY A 270 -17.39 46.80 -34.56
C GLY A 270 -17.16 46.33 -33.12
N SER A 271 -18.16 46.47 -32.24
CA SER A 271 -18.62 45.43 -31.26
C SER A 271 -17.55 44.48 -30.65
N VAL A 272 -17.30 44.30 -29.34
CA VAL A 272 -17.92 44.66 -28.04
C VAL A 272 -16.89 44.29 -26.92
N ALA A 273 -16.67 45.21 -25.96
CA ALA A 273 -16.33 45.12 -24.52
C ALA A 273 -15.20 44.23 -23.89
N LYS A 274 -14.36 44.87 -23.05
CA LYS A 274 -13.54 44.43 -21.87
C LYS A 274 -14.13 45.14 -20.60
N PRO A 275 -13.57 45.19 -19.34
CA PRO A 275 -12.33 44.66 -18.68
C PRO A 275 -12.57 44.02 -17.24
N ALA A 276 -11.64 43.28 -16.56
CA ALA A 276 -10.61 43.60 -15.50
C ALA A 276 -11.12 44.38 -14.23
N PRO A 277 -10.49 44.52 -13.02
CA PRO A 277 -9.22 43.98 -12.41
C PRO A 277 -9.00 44.04 -10.83
N ASP A 278 -7.74 43.81 -10.34
CA ASP A 278 -7.01 44.42 -9.16
C ASP A 278 -7.09 43.84 -7.72
N ASP A 279 -6.09 43.92 -6.82
CA ASP A 279 -4.79 44.61 -6.77
C ASP A 279 -3.88 43.97 -5.66
N ASP A 280 -2.58 44.04 -5.87
CA ASP A 280 -1.46 44.36 -4.96
C ASP A 280 -1.09 43.69 -3.60
N LEU A 281 0.25 43.71 -3.40
CA LEU A 281 1.06 43.75 -2.16
C LEU A 281 1.48 42.44 -1.42
N LEU A 282 2.69 41.94 -1.78
CA LEU A 282 3.95 41.96 -1.00
C LEU A 282 3.90 42.11 0.56
N PRO A 283 4.88 41.64 1.38
CA PRO A 283 6.17 40.99 1.05
C PRO A 283 6.78 39.99 2.10
N GLU A 284 8.02 39.55 1.81
CA GLU A 284 9.20 39.32 2.68
C GLU A 284 9.30 38.20 3.75
N GLY A 285 10.37 37.40 3.60
CA GLY A 285 11.33 36.99 4.66
C GLY A 285 10.86 35.91 5.65
N GLY A 286 11.58 34.84 5.97
CA GLY A 286 12.97 34.43 5.85
C GLY A 286 13.18 33.27 6.87
N PRO A 287 14.16 32.37 6.68
CA PRO A 287 14.30 31.10 7.43
C PRO A 287 15.24 31.29 8.65
N PRO A 288 15.84 30.26 9.31
CA PRO A 288 15.44 28.88 9.61
C PRO A 288 15.56 28.51 11.13
N VAL A 289 15.15 27.27 11.46
CA VAL A 289 15.51 26.40 12.61
C VAL A 289 17.06 26.22 12.73
N PRO A 290 17.72 25.51 13.70
CA PRO A 290 17.34 24.75 14.92
C PRO A 290 18.41 24.91 16.06
N PRO A 291 18.91 23.90 16.85
CA PRO A 291 18.39 22.61 17.35
C PRO A 291 18.66 22.28 18.86
N ALA A 292 17.98 21.21 19.31
CA ALA A 292 18.44 20.04 20.10
C ALA A 292 19.23 20.11 21.42
N GLY A 293 18.82 19.20 22.32
CA GLY A 293 19.67 18.49 23.28
C GLY A 293 19.03 18.40 24.67
N ALA A 294 19.11 17.34 25.48
CA ALA A 294 19.60 15.97 25.37
C ALA A 294 19.29 15.26 26.72
N ALA A 295 19.48 13.93 26.77
CA ALA A 295 19.73 13.08 27.97
C ALA A 295 18.51 12.74 28.86
N ARG A 296 18.04 11.48 28.98
CA ARG A 296 18.60 10.16 29.44
C ARG A 296 18.01 9.77 30.82
N LYS A 297 17.13 8.74 30.84
CA LYS A 297 17.06 7.45 31.64
C LYS A 297 17.57 7.40 33.12
N PRO A 298 17.26 6.37 33.97
CA PRO A 298 16.34 5.20 33.88
C PRO A 298 15.61 4.73 35.19
N ARG A 299 14.87 3.58 35.12
CA ARG A 299 14.61 2.52 36.15
C ARG A 299 13.59 2.81 37.30
N ALA A 300 12.81 1.89 37.90
CA ALA A 300 12.73 0.42 37.96
C ALA A 300 11.35 -0.11 38.49
N ALA A 301 11.05 -1.40 38.22
CA ALA A 301 10.44 -2.50 39.05
C ALA A 301 9.41 -2.17 40.18
N ARG A 302 8.35 -2.92 40.56
CA ARG A 302 7.78 -4.29 40.37
C ARG A 302 6.34 -4.33 41.05
N PRO A 303 5.64 -5.47 41.35
CA PRO A 303 4.18 -5.73 41.19
C PRO A 303 3.41 -5.77 42.55
N PRO A 304 2.37 -6.60 42.86
CA PRO A 304 1.28 -7.32 42.13
C PRO A 304 -0.14 -7.06 42.74
N ARG A 305 -1.20 -7.75 42.28
CA ARG A 305 -2.41 -8.21 43.03
C ARG A 305 -3.30 -8.99 42.05
N ALA A 306 -3.53 -10.30 42.21
CA ALA A 306 -4.34 -11.05 43.19
C ALA A 306 -5.53 -11.65 42.42
#